data_AF-A0A954E076-F1
#
_entry.id   AF-A0A954E076-F1
#
_cell.length_a   1.000
_cell.length_b   1.000
_cell.length_c   1.000
_cell.angle_alpha   90.00
_cell.angle_beta   90.00
_cell.angle_gamma   90.00
#
_symmetry.space_group_name_H-M   'P 1'
#
loop_
_entity.id
_entity.type
_entity.pdbx_description
1 polymer ?
#
loop_
_entity_poly.entity_id
_entity_poly.type
_entity_poly.pdbx_seq_one_letter_code
_entity_poly.pdbx_strand_id
1 'polypeptide(L)'
;MRLSPFTLAVLALPLVSTLAQGSALAQEVLVEEDFESGSFPSGWPIFGTIPIQWRISDAGDCGMPSRMAAFNHASACNYFATFSTAGLLSTHGFDIPAGRALRVEFDYALEIDLVPDTFEVRLESSDGAVSPQLITDGFGVSNDGMLHSASFLVSDPSAFVGAEARVSFWISGDTLGNLGLGLMFDNVRVSLEHAGVPLCFGDGTGAACPCLNFGGAGEGCANSTGVGAILESAGSSIVAVDDLQLTVTQARPNTTGIFIQGTTQIALPFKDGILCTGNPTERLEVVQLDGTGAAGTTNSIVTGGAVAPGDSRVYQLWYRDPALSPCGTGSNLSSALLVQWS
;
A
#
# COMPACT_ATOMS: atom_id res chain seq x y z
N MET A 1 -47.86 -54.68 20.60
CA MET A 1 -47.37 -53.28 20.67
C MET A 1 -46.18 -53.18 19.72
N ARG A 2 -46.37 -52.59 18.55
CA ARG A 2 -45.34 -52.46 17.51
C ARG A 2 -44.48 -51.23 17.82
N LEU A 3 -43.17 -51.42 17.86
CA LEU A 3 -42.17 -50.37 18.03
C LEU A 3 -42.07 -49.54 16.74
N SER A 4 -42.20 -48.22 16.88
CA SER A 4 -42.01 -47.22 15.82
C SER A 4 -40.51 -46.95 15.64
N PRO A 5 -40.00 -46.79 14.40
CA PRO A 5 -38.62 -46.39 14.18
C PRO A 5 -38.45 -44.89 14.47
N PHE A 6 -37.40 -44.53 15.20
CA PHE A 6 -36.93 -43.16 15.37
C PHE A 6 -36.29 -42.70 14.05
N THR A 7 -36.92 -41.73 13.39
CA THR A 7 -36.33 -41.04 12.24
C THR A 7 -35.33 -40.00 12.76
N LEU A 8 -34.06 -40.20 12.42
CA LEU A 8 -32.96 -39.30 12.73
C LEU A 8 -33.11 -38.01 11.90
N ALA A 9 -33.51 -36.90 12.53
CA ALA A 9 -33.54 -35.59 11.90
C ALA A 9 -32.11 -35.03 11.86
N VAL A 10 -31.47 -35.09 10.70
CA VAL A 10 -30.21 -34.38 10.43
C VAL A 10 -30.56 -32.89 10.30
N LEU A 11 -30.31 -32.11 11.35
CA LEU A 11 -30.31 -30.65 11.26
C LEU A 11 -29.09 -30.24 10.40
N ALA A 12 -29.34 -29.83 9.16
CA ALA A 12 -28.38 -29.09 8.37
C ALA A 12 -28.19 -27.70 9.02
N LEU A 13 -27.03 -27.47 9.62
CA LEU A 13 -26.59 -26.13 10.00
C LEU A 13 -26.42 -25.30 8.72
N PRO A 14 -26.98 -24.08 8.63
CA PRO A 14 -26.67 -23.22 7.49
C PRO A 14 -25.20 -22.81 7.59
N LEU A 15 -24.43 -23.10 6.54
CA LEU A 15 -23.12 -22.50 6.31
C LEU A 15 -23.34 -21.00 6.12
N VAL A 16 -23.24 -20.25 7.21
CA VAL A 16 -23.08 -18.80 7.13
C VAL A 16 -21.62 -18.57 6.74
N SER A 17 -21.40 -18.48 5.43
CA SER A 17 -20.18 -17.92 4.85
C SER A 17 -20.17 -16.41 5.13
N THR A 18 -19.84 -16.01 6.35
CA THR A 18 -19.34 -14.65 6.59
C THR A 18 -17.95 -14.58 6.00
N LEU A 19 -17.84 -14.01 4.79
CA LEU A 19 -16.62 -13.37 4.34
C LEU A 19 -16.28 -12.31 5.40
N ALA A 20 -15.38 -12.65 6.31
CA ALA A 20 -14.73 -11.69 7.17
C ALA A 20 -13.85 -10.84 6.26
N GLN A 21 -14.38 -9.71 5.81
CA GLN A 21 -13.56 -8.59 5.36
C GLN A 21 -12.76 -8.14 6.59
N GLY A 22 -11.59 -8.74 6.79
CA GLY A 22 -10.57 -8.15 7.63
C GLY A 22 -10.13 -6.88 6.94
N SER A 23 -10.53 -5.72 7.46
CA SER A 23 -9.91 -4.47 7.02
C SER A 23 -8.47 -4.51 7.53
N ALA A 24 -7.53 -4.83 6.66
CA ALA A 24 -6.21 -4.24 6.74
C ALA A 24 -6.42 -2.73 6.97
N LEU A 25 -5.72 -2.13 7.92
CA LEU A 25 -5.79 -0.69 8.16
C LEU A 25 -5.67 0.01 6.81
N ALA A 26 -6.76 0.68 6.41
CA ALA A 26 -6.90 1.17 5.05
C ALA A 26 -5.77 2.15 4.78
N GLN A 27 -4.89 1.77 3.85
CA GLN A 27 -3.86 2.66 3.35
C GLN A 27 -4.54 3.97 2.93
N GLU A 28 -4.06 5.10 3.43
CA GLU A 28 -4.70 6.40 3.17
C GLU A 28 -4.63 6.69 1.67
N VAL A 29 -5.78 6.70 1.01
CA VAL A 29 -5.92 6.89 -0.43
C VAL A 29 -6.16 8.36 -0.73
N LEU A 30 -5.30 8.95 -1.55
CA LEU A 30 -5.37 10.34 -2.00
C LEU A 30 -6.14 10.47 -3.33
N VAL A 31 -5.97 9.47 -4.21
CA VAL A 31 -6.65 9.38 -5.51
C VAL A 31 -7.10 7.94 -5.71
N GLU A 32 -8.34 7.76 -6.17
CA GLU A 32 -8.87 6.49 -6.64
C GLU A 32 -9.84 6.79 -7.79
N GLU A 33 -9.63 6.16 -8.94
CA GLU A 33 -10.49 6.30 -10.12
C GLU A 33 -10.45 5.02 -10.96
N ASP A 34 -11.64 4.51 -11.29
CA ASP A 34 -11.86 3.30 -12.10
C ASP A 34 -12.53 3.61 -13.45
N PHE A 35 -12.78 4.88 -13.77
CA PHE A 35 -13.39 5.38 -15.02
C PHE A 35 -14.75 4.78 -15.41
N GLU A 36 -15.37 3.97 -14.54
CA GLU A 36 -16.59 3.23 -14.86
C GLU A 36 -17.82 4.14 -14.96
N SER A 37 -17.72 5.37 -14.45
CA SER A 37 -18.70 6.42 -14.68
C SER A 37 -18.90 6.75 -16.17
N GLY A 38 -17.93 6.43 -17.03
CA GLY A 38 -17.97 6.68 -18.47
C GLY A 38 -17.65 8.13 -18.85
N SER A 39 -17.12 8.92 -17.91
CA SER A 39 -16.70 10.30 -18.14
C SER A 39 -15.44 10.61 -17.35
N PHE A 40 -14.62 11.53 -17.85
CA PHE A 40 -13.48 11.99 -17.07
C PHE A 40 -13.95 12.64 -15.76
N PRO A 41 -13.29 12.35 -14.62
CA PRO A 41 -13.71 12.88 -13.34
C PRO A 41 -13.53 14.40 -13.28
N SER A 42 -14.36 15.06 -12.47
CA SER A 42 -14.20 16.50 -12.24
C SER A 42 -12.85 16.80 -11.60
N GLY A 43 -12.11 17.79 -12.12
CA GLY A 43 -10.84 18.22 -11.55
C GLY A 43 -9.60 17.50 -12.08
N TRP A 44 -9.77 16.56 -13.01
CA TRP A 44 -8.69 15.94 -13.79
C TRP A 44 -8.40 16.80 -15.03
N PRO A 45 -7.31 17.59 -15.04
CA PRO A 45 -6.99 18.44 -16.16
C PRO A 45 -6.54 17.60 -17.35
N ILE A 46 -6.98 18.02 -18.54
CA ILE A 46 -6.67 17.39 -19.80
C ILE A 46 -6.05 18.44 -20.71
N PHE A 47 -4.85 18.16 -21.19
CA PHE A 47 -4.18 18.97 -22.20
C PHE A 47 -3.76 18.09 -23.36
N GLY A 48 -3.62 18.70 -24.53
CA GLY A 48 -3.10 18.00 -25.68
C GLY A 48 -3.15 18.84 -26.95
N THR A 49 -2.55 18.29 -27.99
CA THR A 49 -2.68 18.80 -29.36
C THR A 49 -4.13 18.73 -29.80
N ILE A 50 -4.62 19.74 -30.51
CA ILE A 50 -6.01 19.80 -30.96
C ILE A 50 -6.14 19.06 -32.31
N PRO A 51 -7.16 18.19 -32.49
CA PRO A 51 -8.12 17.73 -31.48
C PRO A 51 -7.50 16.82 -30.42
N ILE A 52 -7.85 17.08 -29.15
CA ILE A 52 -7.39 16.27 -28.02
C ILE A 52 -7.92 14.84 -28.18
N GLN A 53 -7.03 13.85 -28.17
CA GLN A 53 -7.39 12.43 -28.39
C GLN A 53 -7.83 11.69 -27.13
N TRP A 54 -7.72 12.30 -25.94
CA TRP A 54 -8.18 11.70 -24.70
C TRP A 54 -9.69 11.44 -24.73
N ARG A 55 -10.07 10.21 -24.37
CA ARG A 55 -11.46 9.78 -24.19
C ARG A 55 -11.56 8.73 -23.10
N ILE A 56 -12.77 8.44 -22.65
CA ILE A 56 -13.06 7.21 -21.90
C ILE A 56 -13.52 6.15 -22.90
N SER A 57 -12.93 4.97 -22.84
CA SER A 57 -13.33 3.82 -23.66
C SER A 57 -14.55 3.12 -23.09
N ASP A 58 -15.28 2.41 -23.95
CA ASP A 58 -16.28 1.46 -23.48
C ASP A 58 -15.60 0.15 -23.06
N ALA A 59 -16.26 -0.64 -22.20
CA ALA A 59 -15.81 -1.98 -21.87
C ALA A 59 -15.78 -2.87 -23.13
N GLY A 60 -14.70 -3.63 -23.30
CA GLY A 60 -14.43 -4.45 -24.48
C GLY A 60 -13.72 -3.71 -25.62
N ASP A 61 -13.60 -2.38 -25.55
CA ASP A 61 -12.91 -1.61 -26.57
C ASP A 61 -11.43 -1.99 -26.61
N CYS A 62 -10.93 -2.27 -27.81
CA CYS A 62 -9.58 -2.78 -28.04
C CYS A 62 -9.18 -4.03 -27.23
N GLY A 63 -10.16 -4.83 -26.83
CA GLY A 63 -9.95 -6.05 -26.04
C GLY A 63 -9.77 -5.81 -24.53
N MET A 64 -9.94 -4.58 -24.05
CA MET A 64 -9.83 -4.25 -22.63
C MET A 64 -11.10 -4.64 -21.88
N PRO A 65 -11.01 -5.17 -20.64
CA PRO A 65 -12.14 -5.75 -19.93
C PRO A 65 -13.11 -4.70 -19.34
N SER A 66 -12.60 -3.50 -19.05
CA SER A 66 -13.29 -2.39 -18.37
C SER A 66 -13.28 -1.13 -19.22
N ARG A 67 -13.95 -0.08 -18.73
CA ARG A 67 -13.76 1.27 -19.25
C ARG A 67 -12.39 1.77 -18.82
N MET A 68 -11.70 2.48 -19.70
CA MET A 68 -10.37 2.99 -19.41
C MET A 68 -10.23 4.42 -19.92
N ALA A 69 -9.38 5.22 -19.28
CA ALA A 69 -8.88 6.44 -19.91
C ALA A 69 -7.98 6.04 -21.08
N ALA A 70 -8.28 6.55 -22.26
CA ALA A 70 -7.63 6.15 -23.50
C ALA A 70 -7.14 7.36 -24.29
N PHE A 71 -5.87 7.31 -24.72
CA PHE A 71 -5.31 8.19 -25.73
C PHE A 71 -5.23 7.43 -27.06
N ASN A 72 -6.38 7.31 -27.73
CA ASN A 72 -6.50 6.66 -29.03
C ASN A 72 -7.84 6.99 -29.70
N HIS A 73 -7.98 6.59 -30.96
CA HIS A 73 -9.23 6.68 -31.70
C HIS A 73 -10.14 5.49 -31.39
N ALA A 74 -11.38 5.80 -31.00
CA ALA A 74 -12.42 4.81 -30.74
C ALA A 74 -12.62 3.86 -31.94
N SER A 75 -12.81 2.57 -31.66
CA SER A 75 -13.06 1.50 -32.64
C SER A 75 -11.93 1.19 -33.63
N ALA A 76 -10.99 2.12 -33.85
CA ALA A 76 -9.83 1.90 -34.69
C ALA A 76 -8.65 1.32 -33.90
N CYS A 77 -8.69 1.44 -32.56
CA CYS A 77 -7.66 0.96 -31.63
C CYS A 77 -6.27 1.36 -32.06
N ASN A 78 -6.15 2.63 -32.46
CA ASN A 78 -4.87 3.23 -32.76
C ASN A 78 -4.82 4.69 -32.32
N TYR A 79 -3.62 5.17 -32.05
CA TYR A 79 -3.36 6.57 -31.75
C TYR A 79 -2.91 7.38 -32.97
N PHE A 80 -3.12 6.84 -34.18
CA PHE A 80 -2.67 7.42 -35.43
C PHE A 80 -3.06 8.90 -35.55
N ALA A 81 -2.08 9.75 -35.83
CA ALA A 81 -2.30 11.14 -36.17
C ALA A 81 -1.53 11.49 -37.45
N THR A 82 -2.11 12.37 -38.27
CA THR A 82 -1.46 12.90 -39.49
C THR A 82 -0.52 14.07 -39.20
N PHE A 83 -0.37 14.42 -37.93
CA PHE A 83 0.49 15.46 -37.38
C PHE A 83 1.00 14.96 -36.02
N SER A 84 2.09 15.54 -35.50
CA SER A 84 2.60 15.16 -34.18
C SER A 84 1.54 15.44 -33.12
N THR A 85 1.28 14.43 -32.29
CA THR A 85 0.25 14.48 -31.27
C THR A 85 0.86 14.35 -29.89
N ALA A 86 0.28 15.03 -28.92
CA ALA A 86 0.65 14.87 -27.52
C ALA A 86 -0.57 15.03 -26.63
N GLY A 87 -0.58 14.30 -25.52
CA GLY A 87 -1.62 14.32 -24.52
C GLY A 87 -1.03 14.31 -23.12
N LEU A 88 -1.65 15.08 -22.23
CA LEU A 88 -1.44 15.03 -20.80
C LEU A 88 -2.80 14.87 -20.12
N LEU A 89 -2.94 13.84 -19.30
CA LEU A 89 -4.09 13.66 -18.42
C LEU A 89 -3.55 13.52 -17.01
N SER A 90 -4.01 14.36 -16.09
CA SER A 90 -3.55 14.34 -14.70
C SER A 90 -4.68 14.06 -13.74
N THR A 91 -4.36 13.44 -12.61
CA THR A 91 -5.30 13.26 -11.49
C THR A 91 -5.84 14.61 -11.00
N HIS A 92 -6.89 14.58 -10.17
CA HIS A 92 -7.18 15.73 -9.31
C HIS A 92 -5.98 16.03 -8.39
N GLY A 93 -5.93 17.26 -7.90
CA GLY A 93 -4.86 17.70 -7.02
C GLY A 93 -4.98 17.10 -5.62
N PHE A 94 -3.85 16.74 -5.02
CA PHE A 94 -3.78 16.21 -3.67
C PHE A 94 -2.58 16.80 -2.91
N ASP A 95 -2.67 16.84 -1.58
CA ASP A 95 -1.58 17.28 -0.72
C ASP A 95 -0.74 16.07 -0.27
N ILE A 96 0.58 16.25 -0.28
CA ILE A 96 1.52 15.24 0.19
C ILE A 96 2.02 15.68 1.58
N PRO A 97 1.73 14.92 2.66
CA PRO A 97 2.28 15.24 3.97
C PRO A 97 3.80 15.07 3.99
N ALA A 98 4.50 15.92 4.73
CA ALA A 98 5.94 15.84 4.88
C ALA A 98 6.38 14.45 5.41
N GLY A 99 7.44 13.91 4.82
CA GLY A 99 8.02 12.62 5.20
C GLY A 99 7.20 11.39 4.77
N ARG A 100 6.13 11.54 4.00
CA ARG A 100 5.35 10.40 3.51
C ARG A 100 5.79 10.00 2.12
N ALA A 101 6.11 8.74 1.91
CA ALA A 101 6.25 8.16 0.57
C ALA A 101 4.88 7.95 -0.08
N LEU A 102 4.83 7.93 -1.41
CA LEU A 102 3.62 7.63 -2.18
C LEU A 102 3.75 6.32 -2.90
N ARG A 103 2.69 5.52 -2.92
CA ARG A 103 2.51 4.47 -3.91
C ARG A 103 1.52 4.93 -4.95
N VAL A 104 1.82 4.64 -6.20
CA VAL A 104 0.92 4.85 -7.32
C VAL A 104 0.77 3.55 -8.07
N GLU A 105 -0.46 3.20 -8.36
CA GLU A 105 -0.87 1.95 -8.96
C GLU A 105 -1.88 2.24 -10.05
N PHE A 106 -1.83 1.47 -11.13
CA PHE A 106 -2.81 1.54 -12.22
C PHE A 106 -2.66 0.31 -13.11
N ASP A 107 -3.74 -0.09 -13.76
CA ASP A 107 -3.72 -1.03 -14.87
C ASP A 107 -3.54 -0.26 -16.18
N TYR A 108 -2.83 -0.85 -17.15
CA TYR A 108 -2.58 -0.22 -18.43
C TYR A 108 -2.44 -1.21 -19.57
N ALA A 109 -2.72 -0.73 -20.77
CA ALA A 109 -2.28 -1.33 -22.02
C ALA A 109 -1.59 -0.27 -22.86
N LEU A 110 -0.38 -0.57 -23.33
CA LEU A 110 0.45 0.34 -24.09
C LEU A 110 0.94 -0.36 -25.36
N GLU A 111 0.73 0.27 -26.50
CA GLU A 111 1.31 -0.14 -27.77
C GLU A 111 1.57 1.11 -28.63
N ILE A 112 2.82 1.56 -28.61
CA ILE A 112 3.32 2.70 -29.38
C ILE A 112 4.55 2.29 -30.21
N ASP A 113 4.77 2.97 -31.33
CA ASP A 113 5.97 2.83 -32.14
C ASP A 113 7.14 3.55 -31.47
N LEU A 114 8.00 2.78 -30.80
CA LEU A 114 9.08 3.35 -29.99
C LEU A 114 10.07 4.11 -30.88
N VAL A 115 10.41 5.31 -30.43
CA VAL A 115 11.34 6.25 -31.08
C VAL A 115 10.78 6.83 -32.39
N PRO A 116 10.29 8.08 -32.39
CA PRO A 116 10.41 9.08 -31.32
C PRO A 116 9.23 9.12 -30.33
N ASP A 117 8.27 8.21 -30.44
CA ASP A 117 7.10 8.24 -29.56
C ASP A 117 7.47 7.81 -28.14
N THR A 118 6.77 8.39 -27.18
CA THR A 118 7.14 8.30 -25.76
C THR A 118 5.90 8.26 -24.89
N PHE A 119 5.99 7.49 -23.81
CA PHE A 119 5.00 7.47 -22.73
C PHE A 119 5.71 7.69 -21.40
N GLU A 120 5.16 8.58 -20.58
CA GLU A 120 5.74 8.95 -19.29
C GLU A 120 4.66 9.12 -18.22
N VAL A 121 4.95 8.61 -17.02
CA VAL A 121 4.19 8.96 -15.81
C VAL A 121 5.07 9.82 -14.91
N ARG A 122 4.53 10.93 -14.42
CA ARG A 122 5.26 11.93 -13.63
C ARG A 122 4.45 12.34 -12.41
N LEU A 123 5.14 12.84 -11.38
CA LEU A 123 4.54 13.65 -10.33
C LEU A 123 4.79 15.12 -10.68
N GLU A 124 3.76 15.94 -10.62
CA GLU A 124 3.81 17.37 -10.91
C GLU A 124 3.15 18.14 -9.77
N SER A 125 3.59 19.36 -9.50
CA SER A 125 2.96 20.24 -8.51
C SER A 125 2.55 21.58 -9.10
N SER A 126 1.60 22.23 -8.44
CA SER A 126 1.06 23.52 -8.87
C SER A 126 2.06 24.69 -8.84
N ASP A 127 3.19 24.53 -8.17
CA ASP A 127 4.33 25.47 -8.20
C ASP A 127 5.36 25.15 -9.31
N GLY A 128 5.11 24.13 -10.12
CA GLY A 128 5.89 23.78 -11.30
C GLY A 128 7.02 22.78 -11.05
N ALA A 129 7.10 22.14 -9.87
CA ALA A 129 8.00 21.01 -9.70
C ALA A 129 7.49 19.81 -10.52
N VAL A 130 8.42 19.09 -11.14
CA VAL A 130 8.15 17.89 -11.95
C VAL A 130 9.17 16.85 -11.56
N SER A 131 8.72 15.63 -11.27
CA SER A 131 9.63 14.55 -10.90
C SER A 131 10.43 14.13 -12.13
N PRO A 132 11.60 13.51 -11.94
CA PRO A 132 12.09 12.57 -12.95
C PRO A 132 10.96 11.60 -13.32
N GLN A 133 10.91 11.16 -14.58
CA GLN A 133 9.92 10.19 -15.05
C GLN A 133 9.85 9.01 -14.06
N LEU A 134 8.67 8.79 -13.48
CA LEU A 134 8.43 7.70 -12.55
C LEU A 134 8.37 6.37 -13.31
N ILE A 135 7.78 6.43 -14.51
CA ILE A 135 7.71 5.36 -15.49
C ILE A 135 7.96 5.97 -16.87
N THR A 136 8.70 5.27 -17.72
CA THR A 136 8.88 5.60 -19.13
C THR A 136 8.81 4.35 -19.98
N ASP A 137 8.48 4.49 -21.26
CA ASP A 137 8.59 3.40 -22.23
C ASP A 137 9.98 2.74 -22.19
N GLY A 138 10.00 1.40 -22.16
CA GLY A 138 11.25 0.62 -22.08
C GLY A 138 11.86 0.48 -20.68
N PHE A 139 11.32 1.13 -19.64
CA PHE A 139 11.74 0.93 -18.24
C PHE A 139 10.53 0.71 -17.31
N GLY A 140 10.26 -0.55 -16.96
CA GLY A 140 9.22 -0.91 -16.00
C GLY A 140 7.80 -1.03 -16.58
N VAL A 141 7.62 -0.82 -17.88
CA VAL A 141 6.34 -1.04 -18.58
C VAL A 141 6.50 -1.83 -19.88
N SER A 142 5.53 -2.70 -20.16
CA SER A 142 5.44 -3.52 -21.37
C SER A 142 4.76 -2.73 -22.49
N ASN A 143 5.33 -2.76 -23.69
CA ASN A 143 4.79 -2.12 -24.89
C ASN A 143 4.35 -3.19 -25.90
N ASP A 144 3.23 -3.85 -25.63
CA ASP A 144 2.74 -5.02 -26.37
C ASP A 144 1.22 -5.03 -26.59
N GLY A 145 0.52 -3.97 -26.20
CA GLY A 145 -0.94 -3.82 -26.34
C GLY A 145 -1.77 -4.72 -25.43
N MET A 146 -1.13 -5.51 -24.55
CA MET A 146 -1.82 -6.33 -23.57
C MET A 146 -2.05 -5.56 -22.27
N LEU A 147 -3.01 -6.03 -21.47
CA LEU A 147 -3.28 -5.47 -20.15
C LEU A 147 -2.21 -5.92 -19.16
N HIS A 148 -1.60 -4.96 -18.47
CA HIS A 148 -0.64 -5.14 -17.39
C HIS A 148 -1.03 -4.28 -16.19
N SER A 149 -0.40 -4.52 -15.05
CA SER A 149 -0.52 -3.67 -13.87
C SER A 149 0.84 -3.04 -13.56
N ALA A 150 0.83 -1.75 -13.24
CA ALA A 150 2.00 -1.01 -12.78
C ALA A 150 1.82 -0.61 -11.32
N SER A 151 2.91 -0.69 -10.54
CA SER A 151 2.97 -0.20 -9.16
C SER A 151 4.35 0.41 -8.94
N PHE A 152 4.39 1.66 -8.50
CA PHE A 152 5.63 2.38 -8.27
C PHE A 152 5.62 3.12 -6.93
N LEU A 153 6.79 3.20 -6.32
CA LEU A 153 7.03 3.89 -5.06
C LEU A 153 7.75 5.20 -5.35
N VAL A 154 7.11 6.32 -5.06
CA VAL A 154 7.78 7.62 -4.93
C VAL A 154 8.27 7.71 -3.50
N SER A 155 9.51 7.24 -3.30
CA SER A 155 10.08 7.11 -1.96
C SER A 155 10.29 8.48 -1.30
N ASP A 156 10.78 9.47 -2.05
CA ASP A 156 11.01 10.84 -1.57
C ASP A 156 10.24 11.87 -2.41
N PRO A 157 9.00 12.23 -2.03
CA PRO A 157 8.25 13.29 -2.68
C PRO A 157 8.46 14.65 -2.01
N SER A 158 9.54 14.87 -1.24
CA SER A 158 9.76 16.11 -0.47
C SER A 158 9.72 17.39 -1.32
N ALA A 159 10.10 17.31 -2.58
CA ALA A 159 10.04 18.43 -3.53
C ALA A 159 8.61 18.90 -3.87
N PHE A 160 7.60 18.08 -3.58
CA PHE A 160 6.18 18.34 -3.88
C PHE A 160 5.36 18.67 -2.64
N VAL A 161 5.97 18.65 -1.45
CA VAL A 161 5.30 18.93 -0.18
C VAL A 161 5.00 20.43 -0.08
N GLY A 162 3.76 20.77 0.31
CA GLY A 162 3.31 22.15 0.49
C GLY A 162 2.78 22.82 -0.77
N ALA A 163 2.74 22.09 -1.89
CA ALA A 163 2.03 22.44 -3.10
C ALA A 163 1.02 21.34 -3.46
N GLU A 164 -0.02 21.70 -4.21
CA GLU A 164 -0.98 20.73 -4.74
C GLU A 164 -0.28 19.84 -5.79
N ALA A 165 -0.14 18.55 -5.52
CA ALA A 165 0.53 17.57 -6.37
C ALA A 165 -0.48 16.78 -7.22
N ARG A 166 -0.02 16.24 -8.36
CA ARG A 166 -0.80 15.48 -9.33
C ARG A 166 0.06 14.38 -9.94
N VAL A 167 -0.53 13.21 -10.17
CA VAL A 167 0.08 12.21 -11.05
C VAL A 167 -0.38 12.49 -12.47
N SER A 168 0.56 12.62 -13.39
CA SER A 168 0.32 13.00 -14.78
C SER A 168 0.76 11.88 -15.72
N PHE A 169 -0.16 11.45 -16.59
CA PHE A 169 0.07 10.52 -17.68
C PHE A 169 0.28 11.31 -18.97
N TRP A 170 1.50 11.23 -19.51
CA TRP A 170 1.89 11.94 -20.71
C TRP A 170 2.23 10.97 -21.83
N ILE A 171 1.77 11.28 -23.03
CA ILE A 171 2.09 10.53 -24.24
C ILE A 171 2.34 11.50 -25.38
N SER A 172 3.27 11.17 -26.26
CA SER A 172 3.41 11.86 -27.54
C SER A 172 3.75 10.91 -28.67
N GLY A 173 3.22 11.22 -29.85
CA GLY A 173 3.55 10.56 -31.10
C GLY A 173 4.03 11.56 -32.16
N ASP A 174 4.87 11.11 -33.08
CA ASP A 174 5.30 11.92 -34.21
C ASP A 174 4.31 11.86 -35.39
N THR A 175 4.80 11.99 -36.62
CA THR A 175 4.01 11.99 -37.86
C THR A 175 4.07 10.67 -38.64
N LEU A 176 4.83 9.69 -38.16
CA LEU A 176 5.15 8.45 -38.83
C LEU A 176 4.77 7.27 -37.93
N GLY A 177 4.31 6.17 -38.50
CA GLY A 177 4.36 4.90 -37.77
C GLY A 177 3.44 4.73 -36.55
N ASN A 178 2.66 5.75 -36.12
CA ASN A 178 1.67 5.74 -35.03
C ASN A 178 0.56 4.64 -35.18
N LEU A 179 0.97 3.39 -35.16
CA LEU A 179 0.23 2.17 -35.37
C LEU A 179 0.36 1.33 -34.10
N GLY A 180 -0.74 0.76 -33.65
CA GLY A 180 -0.83 0.15 -32.32
C GLY A 180 -1.79 0.92 -31.43
N LEU A 181 -2.21 0.31 -30.33
CA LEU A 181 -3.27 0.76 -29.44
C LEU A 181 -3.17 2.22 -28.95
N GLY A 182 -1.96 2.76 -28.77
CA GLY A 182 -1.72 3.96 -27.98
C GLY A 182 -1.61 3.61 -26.50
N LEU A 183 -2.14 4.48 -25.65
CA LEU A 183 -2.21 4.25 -24.20
C LEU A 183 -3.65 4.10 -23.75
N MET A 184 -3.91 3.08 -22.95
CA MET A 184 -5.12 2.92 -22.16
C MET A 184 -4.74 2.63 -20.72
N PHE A 185 -5.40 3.24 -19.73
CA PHE A 185 -5.16 2.96 -18.32
C PHE A 185 -6.42 3.11 -17.46
N ASP A 186 -6.42 2.39 -16.34
CA ASP A 186 -7.56 2.22 -15.44
C ASP A 186 -7.09 1.92 -14.01
N ASN A 187 -8.01 1.91 -13.04
CA ASN A 187 -7.76 1.60 -11.63
C ASN A 187 -6.64 2.45 -11.03
N VAL A 188 -6.64 3.75 -11.34
CA VAL A 188 -5.62 4.68 -10.85
C VAL A 188 -5.80 4.87 -9.37
N ARG A 189 -4.77 4.52 -8.61
CA ARG A 189 -4.73 4.65 -7.17
C ARG A 189 -3.45 5.35 -6.74
N VAL A 190 -3.58 6.44 -5.98
CA VAL A 190 -2.47 7.11 -5.31
C VAL A 190 -2.73 7.03 -3.82
N SER A 191 -1.77 6.51 -3.08
CA SER A 191 -1.92 6.29 -1.65
C SER A 191 -0.65 6.68 -0.92
N LEU A 192 -0.81 7.13 0.32
CA LEU A 192 0.33 7.29 1.20
C LEU A 192 0.82 5.91 1.60
N GLU A 193 2.12 5.66 1.45
CA GLU A 193 2.72 4.49 2.04
C GLU A 193 2.88 4.72 3.55
N HIS A 194 2.54 3.68 4.31
CA HIS A 194 3.14 3.48 5.61
C HIS A 194 4.41 2.68 5.35
N ALA A 195 5.52 3.09 5.92
CA ALA A 195 6.76 2.35 5.76
C ALA A 195 6.62 0.99 6.47
N GLY A 196 6.34 -0.05 5.67
CA GLY A 196 6.30 -1.44 6.08
C GLY A 196 4.95 -2.13 5.91
N VAL A 197 5.02 -3.46 5.76
CA VAL A 197 3.87 -4.36 5.65
C VAL A 197 3.51 -4.91 7.03
N PRO A 198 2.27 -4.71 7.52
CA PRO A 198 1.85 -5.27 8.81
C PRO A 198 1.77 -6.79 8.75
N LEU A 199 2.25 -7.44 9.81
CA LEU A 199 2.28 -8.89 9.98
C LEU A 199 2.20 -9.27 11.47
N CYS A 200 2.28 -10.58 11.76
CA CYS A 200 2.30 -11.09 13.13
C CYS A 200 1.00 -10.88 13.90
N PHE A 201 -0.15 -10.90 13.22
CA PHE A 201 -1.43 -10.72 13.90
C PHE A 201 -1.69 -11.88 14.88
N GLY A 202 -2.12 -11.50 16.08
CA GLY A 202 -2.59 -12.41 17.12
C GLY A 202 -4.10 -12.67 17.04
N ASP A 203 -4.72 -12.44 15.89
CA ASP A 203 -6.17 -12.52 15.66
C ASP A 203 -6.69 -13.95 15.38
N GLY A 204 -5.80 -14.94 15.39
CA GLY A 204 -6.12 -16.34 15.11
C GLY A 204 -6.06 -16.73 13.64
N THR A 205 -5.68 -15.83 12.73
CA THR A 205 -5.47 -16.12 11.31
C THR A 205 -4.07 -16.65 11.00
N GLY A 206 -3.09 -16.37 11.88
CA GLY A 206 -1.69 -16.75 11.73
C GLY A 206 -1.19 -17.72 12.81
N ALA A 207 0.02 -17.46 13.33
CA ALA A 207 0.56 -18.22 14.45
C ALA A 207 -0.38 -18.09 15.67
N ALA A 208 -0.60 -19.20 16.37
CA ALA A 208 -1.53 -19.20 17.49
C ALA A 208 -0.96 -18.42 18.70
N CYS A 209 -1.80 -17.59 19.32
CA CYS A 209 -1.46 -16.94 20.58
C CYS A 209 -1.24 -17.98 21.68
N PRO A 210 -0.17 -17.85 22.51
CA PRO A 210 0.28 -18.93 23.39
C PRO A 210 -0.76 -19.44 24.39
N CYS A 211 -1.72 -18.61 24.80
CA CYS A 211 -2.79 -18.98 25.74
C CYS A 211 -4.19 -18.81 25.16
N LEU A 212 -4.32 -18.88 23.83
CA LEU A 212 -5.57 -18.63 23.11
C LEU A 212 -6.15 -17.22 23.40
N ASN A 213 -5.28 -16.30 23.82
CA ASN A 213 -5.57 -14.90 24.04
C ASN A 213 -5.52 -14.14 22.70
N PHE A 214 -6.44 -14.47 21.80
CA PHE A 214 -6.52 -13.83 20.49
C PHE A 214 -6.90 -12.35 20.63
N GLY A 215 -6.20 -11.49 19.90
CA GLY A 215 -6.55 -10.07 19.75
C GLY A 215 -7.63 -9.85 18.70
N GLY A 216 -7.98 -8.59 18.49
CA GLY A 216 -8.78 -8.14 17.35
C GLY A 216 -8.01 -8.19 16.03
N ALA A 217 -8.71 -7.96 14.91
CA ALA A 217 -8.08 -7.91 13.58
C ALA A 217 -6.96 -6.85 13.55
N GLY A 218 -5.78 -7.22 13.05
CA GLY A 218 -4.61 -6.34 12.99
C GLY A 218 -3.82 -6.19 14.30
N GLU A 219 -4.37 -6.67 15.42
CA GLU A 219 -3.72 -6.60 16.73
C GLU A 219 -2.71 -7.75 16.93
N GLY A 220 -1.76 -7.56 17.85
CA GLY A 220 -1.02 -8.67 18.46
C GLY A 220 -1.92 -9.55 19.34
N CYS A 221 -1.33 -10.48 20.09
CA CYS A 221 -2.12 -11.26 21.05
C CYS A 221 -2.66 -10.36 22.17
N ALA A 222 -3.88 -10.61 22.63
CA ALA A 222 -4.52 -9.82 23.68
C ALA A 222 -3.68 -9.80 24.96
N ASN A 223 -3.52 -8.63 25.57
CA ASN A 223 -2.85 -8.44 26.86
C ASN A 223 -3.84 -8.44 28.03
N SER A 224 -3.40 -8.14 29.25
CA SER A 224 -4.25 -8.17 30.45
C SER A 224 -5.47 -7.23 30.39
N THR A 225 -5.55 -6.28 29.45
CA THR A 225 -6.72 -5.42 29.23
C THR A 225 -7.77 -6.05 28.31
N GLY A 226 -7.44 -7.16 27.63
CA GLY A 226 -8.32 -7.85 26.69
C GLY A 226 -8.18 -7.44 25.22
N VAL A 227 -7.29 -6.51 24.89
CA VAL A 227 -6.94 -6.11 23.51
C VAL A 227 -5.46 -6.37 23.23
N GLY A 228 -5.08 -6.58 21.97
CA GLY A 228 -3.70 -6.72 21.53
C GLY A 228 -3.09 -5.39 21.12
N ALA A 229 -1.77 -5.25 21.23
CA ALA A 229 -1.09 -4.03 20.81
C ALA A 229 -0.90 -3.99 19.28
N ILE A 230 -1.02 -2.82 18.67
CA ILE A 230 -0.83 -2.59 17.23
C ILE A 230 0.45 -1.78 17.02
N LEU A 231 1.28 -2.19 16.07
CA LEU A 231 2.42 -1.41 15.61
C LEU A 231 2.11 -0.76 14.26
N GLU A 232 2.34 0.55 14.17
CA GLU A 232 2.18 1.37 12.98
C GLU A 232 3.47 2.15 12.70
N SER A 233 3.60 2.66 11.48
CA SER A 233 4.71 3.51 11.07
C SER A 233 4.23 4.80 10.44
N ALA A 234 5.04 5.84 10.61
CA ALA A 234 4.96 7.10 9.89
C ALA A 234 6.36 7.45 9.36
N GLY A 235 6.44 8.30 8.34
CA GLY A 235 7.71 8.59 7.67
C GLY A 235 7.95 7.70 6.45
N SER A 236 9.20 7.65 5.99
CA SER A 236 9.65 6.89 4.83
C SER A 236 10.57 5.73 5.24
N SER A 237 10.77 4.75 4.35
CA SER A 237 11.80 3.71 4.51
C SER A 237 13.12 4.09 3.82
N ILE A 238 13.41 5.38 3.67
CA ILE A 238 14.64 5.86 3.05
C ILE A 238 15.70 6.15 4.10
N VAL A 239 16.84 5.47 3.99
CA VAL A 239 17.97 5.61 4.93
C VAL A 239 18.51 7.03 4.95
N ALA A 240 18.58 7.69 3.79
CA ALA A 240 19.12 9.05 3.68
C ALA A 240 18.19 10.13 4.28
N VAL A 241 16.88 9.86 4.37
CA VAL A 241 15.90 10.78 4.97
C VAL A 241 15.84 10.62 6.49
N ASP A 242 16.00 9.38 6.99
CA ASP A 242 16.03 9.05 8.43
C ASP A 242 14.84 9.62 9.22
N ASP A 243 13.63 9.47 8.68
CA ASP A 243 12.40 10.00 9.25
C ASP A 243 11.38 8.93 9.67
N LEU A 244 11.70 7.64 9.52
CA LEU A 244 10.84 6.55 9.98
C LEU A 244 10.61 6.67 11.49
N GLN A 245 9.34 6.69 11.89
CA GLN A 245 8.92 6.57 13.28
C GLN A 245 7.96 5.40 13.43
N LEU A 246 8.18 4.60 14.48
CA LEU A 246 7.27 3.52 14.86
C LEU A 246 6.39 4.01 16.01
N THR A 247 5.09 3.78 15.90
CA THR A 247 4.13 4.07 16.97
C THR A 247 3.42 2.80 17.36
N VAL A 248 3.26 2.57 18.66
CA VAL A 248 2.45 1.50 19.20
C VAL A 248 1.20 2.08 19.85
N THR A 249 0.08 1.36 19.72
CA THR A 249 -1.16 1.63 20.45
C THR A 249 -1.64 0.35 21.14
N GLN A 250 -2.56 0.51 22.11
CA GLN A 250 -3.21 -0.60 22.82
C GLN A 250 -2.27 -1.55 23.60
N ALA A 251 -0.99 -1.19 23.78
CA ALA A 251 -0.12 -1.91 24.71
C ALA A 251 -0.57 -1.67 26.15
N ARG A 252 0.07 -2.33 27.13
CA ARG A 252 -0.36 -2.19 28.52
C ARG A 252 -0.09 -0.77 29.05
N PRO A 253 -1.13 -0.01 29.47
CA PRO A 253 -0.93 1.38 29.93
C PRO A 253 0.00 1.52 31.13
N ASN A 254 0.75 2.62 31.18
CA ASN A 254 1.66 2.99 32.27
C ASN A 254 2.72 1.93 32.58
N THR A 255 3.25 1.28 31.53
CA THR A 255 4.33 0.30 31.65
C THR A 255 5.48 0.65 30.72
N THR A 256 6.55 -0.15 30.76
CA THR A 256 7.71 0.04 29.88
C THR A 256 7.65 -0.94 28.72
N GLY A 257 7.98 -0.46 27.53
CA GLY A 257 8.16 -1.23 26.31
C GLY A 257 9.58 -1.11 25.76
N ILE A 258 9.92 -2.00 24.84
CA ILE A 258 11.14 -1.93 24.05
C ILE A 258 10.83 -2.22 22.59
N PHE A 259 11.13 -1.26 21.72
CA PHE A 259 11.13 -1.49 20.29
C PHE A 259 12.31 -2.38 19.93
N ILE A 260 12.02 -3.42 19.18
CA ILE A 260 13.00 -4.41 18.73
C ILE A 260 12.94 -4.51 17.20
N GLN A 261 14.07 -4.91 16.62
CA GLN A 261 14.16 -5.26 15.21
C GLN A 261 14.69 -6.67 15.02
N GLY A 262 14.44 -7.25 13.86
CA GLY A 262 15.08 -8.48 13.40
C GLY A 262 15.36 -8.45 11.91
N THR A 263 16.40 -9.17 11.46
CA THR A 263 16.75 -9.27 10.03
C THR A 263 16.02 -10.40 9.31
N THR A 264 15.37 -11.29 10.06
CA THR A 264 14.58 -12.39 9.51
C THR A 264 13.18 -12.34 10.09
N GLN A 265 12.17 -12.63 9.25
CA GLN A 265 10.80 -12.77 9.71
C GLN A 265 10.60 -14.17 10.30
N ILE A 266 10.12 -14.23 11.54
CA ILE A 266 9.67 -15.47 12.18
C ILE A 266 8.24 -15.27 12.68
N ALA A 267 7.64 -16.31 13.27
CA ALA A 267 6.37 -16.20 13.99
C ALA A 267 6.32 -17.32 15.04
N LEU A 268 6.90 -17.06 16.21
CA LEU A 268 7.04 -18.05 17.27
C LEU A 268 6.35 -17.61 18.55
N PRO A 269 5.60 -18.50 19.23
CA PRO A 269 5.10 -18.23 20.57
C PRO A 269 6.22 -17.75 21.50
N PHE A 270 6.05 -16.57 22.08
CA PHE A 270 6.99 -16.01 23.03
C PHE A 270 6.22 -15.18 24.07
N LYS A 271 6.35 -15.56 25.34
CA LYS A 271 5.64 -14.92 26.44
C LYS A 271 4.12 -15.02 26.22
N ASP A 272 3.37 -13.94 26.36
CA ASP A 272 1.93 -13.93 26.12
C ASP A 272 1.58 -13.65 24.64
N GLY A 273 2.59 -13.48 23.78
CA GLY A 273 2.42 -13.09 22.38
C GLY A 273 3.21 -13.92 21.38
N ILE A 274 3.42 -13.34 20.20
CA ILE A 274 4.14 -13.96 19.08
C ILE A 274 5.35 -13.08 18.77
N LEU A 275 6.56 -13.66 18.84
CA LEU A 275 7.78 -13.00 18.40
C LEU A 275 7.92 -13.14 16.89
N CYS A 276 8.06 -12.00 16.20
CA CYS A 276 8.20 -11.96 14.75
C CYS A 276 9.53 -11.41 14.24
N THR A 277 10.34 -10.85 15.14
CA THR A 277 11.72 -10.47 14.86
C THR A 277 12.65 -11.67 15.05
N GLY A 278 13.25 -12.15 13.97
CA GLY A 278 14.20 -13.27 13.98
C GLY A 278 15.64 -12.82 14.21
N ASN A 279 16.60 -13.71 13.94
CA ASN A 279 18.01 -13.54 14.29
C ASN A 279 18.79 -12.68 13.25
N PRO A 280 19.61 -11.70 13.69
CA PRO A 280 19.68 -11.18 15.06
C PRO A 280 18.44 -10.38 15.44
N THR A 281 17.99 -10.57 16.68
CA THR A 281 16.98 -9.72 17.30
C THR A 281 17.68 -8.68 18.15
N GLU A 282 17.48 -7.42 17.83
CA GLU A 282 18.19 -6.29 18.43
C GLU A 282 17.20 -5.30 19.06
N ARG A 283 17.71 -4.53 20.03
CA ARG A 283 16.93 -3.54 20.77
C ARG A 283 17.20 -2.16 20.18
N LEU A 284 16.14 -1.45 19.80
CA LEU A 284 16.24 -0.09 19.27
C LEU A 284 16.10 0.94 20.38
N GLU A 285 14.97 0.93 21.09
CA GLU A 285 14.63 1.99 22.03
C GLU A 285 13.74 1.48 23.16
N VAL A 286 14.05 1.88 24.40
CA VAL A 286 13.19 1.66 25.56
C VAL A 286 12.26 2.85 25.71
N VAL A 287 10.95 2.60 25.81
CA VAL A 287 9.91 3.64 25.90
C VAL A 287 9.02 3.44 27.11
N GLN A 288 8.45 4.53 27.62
CA GLN A 288 7.36 4.49 28.59
C GLN A 288 6.04 4.63 27.86
N LEU A 289 5.15 3.66 28.05
CA LEU A 289 3.80 3.65 27.51
C LEU A 289 2.91 4.56 28.36
N ASP A 290 2.14 5.40 27.69
CA ASP A 290 1.27 6.38 28.35
C ASP A 290 0.02 5.76 29.00
N GLY A 291 -0.89 6.61 29.46
CA GLY A 291 -2.15 6.21 30.09
C GLY A 291 -3.12 5.44 29.18
N THR A 292 -2.87 5.42 27.87
CA THR A 292 -3.62 4.67 26.87
C THR A 292 -2.85 3.45 26.35
N GLY A 293 -1.60 3.28 26.76
CA GLY A 293 -0.74 2.22 26.24
C GLY A 293 -0.07 2.56 24.91
N ALA A 294 0.05 3.85 24.60
CA ALA A 294 0.71 4.33 23.40
C ALA A 294 2.13 4.84 23.70
N ALA A 295 3.00 4.72 22.69
CA ALA A 295 4.32 5.35 22.65
C ALA A 295 4.83 5.35 21.20
N GLY A 296 5.79 6.24 20.91
CA GLY A 296 6.51 6.24 19.64
C GLY A 296 8.02 6.18 19.86
N THR A 297 8.77 5.75 18.84
CA THR A 297 10.21 5.92 18.80
C THR A 297 10.56 7.40 18.73
N THR A 298 11.58 7.82 19.48
CA THR A 298 12.12 9.18 19.43
C THR A 298 13.55 9.23 18.88
N ASN A 299 14.23 8.08 18.86
CA ASN A 299 15.54 7.94 18.26
C ASN A 299 15.45 7.51 16.80
N SER A 300 16.47 7.89 16.02
CA SER A 300 16.66 7.41 14.65
C SER A 300 16.70 5.88 14.61
N ILE A 301 15.79 5.29 13.82
CA ILE A 301 15.77 3.85 13.57
C ILE A 301 16.93 3.46 12.65
N VAL A 302 17.30 4.31 11.70
CA VAL A 302 18.43 4.06 10.80
C VAL A 302 19.72 3.91 11.60
N THR A 303 19.99 4.87 12.49
CA THR A 303 21.20 4.90 13.32
C THR A 303 21.14 3.83 14.42
N GLY A 304 20.02 3.74 15.14
CA GLY A 304 19.85 2.80 16.25
C GLY A 304 19.79 1.34 15.80
N GLY A 305 19.28 1.09 14.59
CA GLY A 305 19.15 -0.23 13.99
C GLY A 305 20.27 -0.60 12.99
N ALA A 306 21.26 0.28 12.80
CA ALA A 306 22.33 0.09 11.82
C ALA A 306 21.80 -0.34 10.44
N VAL A 307 20.81 0.39 9.95
CA VAL A 307 20.09 0.06 8.71
C VAL A 307 20.80 0.67 7.50
N ALA A 308 20.93 -0.08 6.42
CA ALA A 308 21.49 0.35 5.14
C ALA A 308 20.48 0.20 3.99
N PRO A 309 20.63 0.96 2.88
CA PRO A 309 19.81 0.79 1.69
C PRO A 309 19.81 -0.66 1.20
N GLY A 310 18.63 -1.18 0.85
CA GLY A 310 18.40 -2.58 0.45
C GLY A 310 18.18 -3.53 1.62
N ASP A 311 18.31 -3.08 2.87
CA ASP A 311 17.99 -3.92 4.03
C ASP A 311 16.49 -4.24 4.12
N SER A 312 16.21 -5.44 4.61
CA SER A 312 14.89 -5.82 5.08
C SER A 312 14.93 -5.98 6.60
N ARG A 313 14.00 -5.34 7.31
CA ARG A 313 13.93 -5.37 8.78
C ARG A 313 12.49 -5.60 9.24
N VAL A 314 12.31 -6.43 10.25
CA VAL A 314 11.03 -6.60 10.96
C VAL A 314 11.10 -5.83 12.26
N TYR A 315 10.11 -5.01 12.54
CA TYR A 315 10.00 -4.22 13.77
C TYR A 315 8.82 -4.70 14.63
N GLN A 316 8.99 -4.67 15.94
CA GLN A 316 7.96 -5.07 16.91
C GLN A 316 8.16 -4.32 18.24
N LEU A 317 7.10 -4.11 19.02
CA LEU A 317 7.24 -3.74 20.43
C LEU A 317 7.13 -4.98 21.31
N TRP A 318 8.11 -5.20 22.19
CA TRP A 318 7.99 -6.09 23.34
C TRP A 318 7.73 -5.25 24.60
N TYR A 319 6.62 -5.49 25.30
CA TYR A 319 6.24 -4.66 26.45
C TYR A 319 5.87 -5.45 27.68
N ARG A 320 5.98 -4.79 28.83
CA ARG A 320 5.60 -5.38 30.11
C ARG A 320 4.09 -5.48 30.22
N ASP A 321 3.64 -6.61 30.74
CA ASP A 321 2.23 -6.83 31.09
C ASP A 321 2.16 -7.40 32.51
N PRO A 322 2.49 -6.60 33.54
CA PRO A 322 2.55 -7.09 34.90
C PRO A 322 1.14 -7.29 35.47
N ALA A 323 0.98 -8.36 36.26
CA ALA A 323 -0.24 -8.76 36.97
C ALA A 323 -1.41 -9.21 36.07
N LEU A 324 -1.76 -10.50 36.17
CA LEU A 324 -2.86 -11.15 35.42
C LEU A 324 -2.66 -11.14 33.89
N SER A 325 -1.41 -11.16 33.42
CA SER A 325 -1.13 -11.39 32.00
C SER A 325 -1.73 -12.76 31.59
N PRO A 326 -2.31 -12.90 30.37
CA PRO A 326 -3.05 -14.10 29.98
C PRO A 326 -2.31 -15.44 30.16
N CYS A 327 -1.00 -15.47 29.94
CA CYS A 327 -0.16 -16.64 30.17
C CYS A 327 0.62 -16.61 31.49
N GLY A 328 0.45 -15.56 32.30
CA GLY A 328 1.21 -15.34 33.53
C GLY A 328 2.70 -15.11 33.31
N THR A 329 3.16 -14.78 32.09
CA THR A 329 4.59 -14.60 31.81
C THR A 329 5.08 -13.16 32.01
N GLY A 330 4.15 -12.21 32.19
CA GLY A 330 4.43 -10.83 32.59
C GLY A 330 4.83 -9.88 31.46
N SER A 331 4.71 -10.30 30.19
CA SER A 331 5.00 -9.46 29.03
C SER A 331 4.30 -9.98 27.78
N ASN A 332 4.05 -9.10 26.82
CA ASN A 332 3.40 -9.41 25.55
C ASN A 332 4.06 -8.62 24.40
N LEU A 333 3.65 -8.88 23.16
CA LEU A 333 4.17 -8.25 21.95
C LEU A 333 3.04 -7.65 21.11
N SER A 334 3.35 -6.56 20.40
CA SER A 334 2.46 -5.99 19.38
C SER A 334 2.40 -6.87 18.13
N SER A 335 1.53 -6.53 17.17
CA SER A 335 1.78 -6.87 15.77
C SER A 335 3.12 -6.28 15.28
N ALA A 336 3.59 -6.69 14.11
CA ALA A 336 4.90 -6.33 13.59
C ALA A 336 4.80 -5.64 12.22
N LEU A 337 5.88 -4.96 11.82
CA LEU A 337 6.01 -4.34 10.50
C LEU A 337 7.26 -4.88 9.79
N LEU A 338 7.12 -5.35 8.55
CA LEU A 338 8.24 -5.66 7.67
C LEU A 338 8.54 -4.46 6.78
N VAL A 339 9.70 -3.83 6.96
CA VAL A 339 10.14 -2.67 6.19
C VAL A 339 11.26 -3.04 5.25
N GLN A 340 11.12 -2.67 3.98
CA GLN A 340 12.19 -2.69 2.99
C GLN A 340 12.79 -1.29 2.87
N TRP A 341 14.09 -1.18 3.09
CA TRP A 341 14.82 0.07 3.12
C TRP A 341 15.43 0.40 1.77
N SER A 342 15.43 1.68 1.40
CA SER A 342 16.05 2.23 0.19
C SER A 342 17.01 3.37 0.47
#